data_AF-A0A8P0TWB6-F1
#
_entry.id   AF-A0A8P0TWB6-F1
#
_cell.length_a   1.000
_cell.length_b   1.000
_cell.length_c   1.000
_cell.angle_alpha   90.00
_cell.angle_beta   90.00
_cell.angle_gamma   90.00
#
_symmetry.space_group_name_H-M   'P 1'
#
loop_
_entity.id
_entity.type
_entity.pdbx_description
1 polymer ?
#
loop_
_entity_poly.entity_id
_entity_poly.type
_entity_poly.pdbx_seq_one_letter_code
_entity_poly.pdbx_strand_id
1 'polypeptide(L)'
;MSSKRLHYDSLLKRKVIVYAEKHGNRAAGRTFGISEANIRRWRNDRHSIFSCKATTKCFTGPKKGRYPQVDEAVLCFVSEMRAKGLPVTRQAMRLKAGEIAKTLGIEETKFKATRGWCDRFMRRAGLSLRRQTSFCSKFSADIIQKTVLEHSFKKCRIPSALDDTKGALMWKNGDIVGCDLRSDSEELDSEYEVIVIT
;
A
#
# COMPACT_ATOMS: atom_id res chain seq x y z
N MET A 1 12.98 32.06 3.45
CA MET A 1 12.39 31.20 4.50
C MET A 1 11.01 30.74 4.02
N SER A 2 10.84 29.44 3.73
CA SER A 2 9.52 28.90 3.38
C SER A 2 8.64 28.86 4.62
N SER A 3 7.49 29.56 4.60
CA SER A 3 6.55 29.55 5.71
C SER A 3 5.89 28.17 5.82
N LYS A 4 5.76 27.64 7.04
CA LYS A 4 5.15 26.33 7.29
C LYS A 4 3.67 26.38 6.88
N ARG A 5 3.20 25.35 6.17
CA ARG A 5 1.78 25.21 5.80
C ARG A 5 0.95 24.96 7.06
N LEU A 6 0.00 25.86 7.34
CA LEU A 6 -0.91 25.77 8.48
C LEU A 6 -2.29 25.26 8.05
N HIS A 7 -2.92 24.46 8.91
CA HIS A 7 -4.29 23.99 8.78
C HIS A 7 -5.14 24.58 9.90
N TYR A 8 -6.28 25.18 9.54
CA TYR A 8 -7.18 25.85 10.48
C TYR A 8 -8.51 25.11 10.57
N ASP A 9 -9.05 25.00 11.78
CA ASP A 9 -10.40 24.46 12.03
C ASP A 9 -11.47 25.36 11.42
N SER A 10 -12.57 24.76 10.96
CA SER A 10 -13.68 25.53 10.39
C SER A 10 -14.33 26.45 11.42
N LEU A 11 -14.32 26.10 12.72
CA LEU A 11 -14.78 26.98 13.81
C LEU A 11 -13.99 28.29 13.83
N LEU A 12 -12.66 28.20 13.79
CA LEU A 12 -11.80 29.38 13.74
C LEU A 12 -12.07 30.18 12.46
N LYS A 13 -12.19 29.51 11.31
CA LYS A 13 -12.51 30.18 10.04
C LYS A 13 -13.84 30.95 10.12
N ARG A 14 -14.89 30.37 10.74
CA ARG A 14 -16.18 31.06 10.94
C ARG A 14 -16.04 32.31 11.80
N LYS A 15 -15.34 32.20 12.93
CA LYS A 15 -15.09 33.34 13.83
C LYS A 15 -14.37 34.48 13.11
N VAL A 16 -13.35 34.14 12.32
CA VAL A 16 -12.58 35.10 11.52
C VAL A 16 -13.44 35.74 10.42
N ILE A 17 -14.30 34.96 9.74
CA ILE A 17 -15.21 35.49 8.72
C ILE A 17 -16.19 36.50 9.32
N VAL A 18 -16.86 36.15 10.43
CA VAL A 18 -17.83 37.05 11.10
C VAL A 18 -17.15 38.34 11.56
N TYR A 19 -15.92 38.24 12.08
CA TYR A 19 -15.15 39.41 12.48
C TYR A 19 -14.74 40.26 11.26
N ALA A 20 -14.29 39.62 10.17
CA ALA A 20 -13.88 40.31 8.95
C ALA A 20 -15.05 40.99 8.22
N GLU A 21 -16.28 40.46 8.33
CA GLU A 21 -17.49 41.09 7.81
C GLU A 21 -17.82 42.40 8.55
N LYS A 22 -17.49 42.49 9.84
CA LYS A 22 -17.73 43.69 10.67
C LYS A 22 -16.60 44.72 10.62
N HIS A 23 -15.35 44.26 10.64
CA HIS A 23 -14.17 45.12 10.83
C HIS A 23 -13.23 45.19 9.62
N GLY A 24 -13.49 44.40 8.57
CA GLY A 24 -12.65 44.29 7.39
C GLY A 24 -11.52 43.26 7.51
N ASN A 25 -10.97 42.84 6.35
CA ASN A 25 -10.01 41.74 6.28
C ASN A 25 -8.67 42.05 6.94
N ARG A 26 -8.18 43.30 6.80
CA ARG A 26 -6.89 43.73 7.36
C ARG A 26 -6.92 43.79 8.90
N ALA A 27 -8.04 44.24 9.47
CA ALA A 27 -8.25 44.21 10.92
C ALA A 27 -8.27 42.76 11.43
N ALA A 28 -9.03 41.88 10.76
CA ALA A 28 -9.09 40.46 11.08
C ALA A 28 -7.69 39.80 11.05
N GLY A 29 -6.89 40.10 10.03
CA GLY A 29 -5.54 39.57 9.91
C GLY A 29 -4.64 39.97 11.08
N ARG A 30 -4.71 41.23 11.53
CA ARG A 30 -3.99 41.71 12.72
C ARG A 30 -4.45 41.04 14.01
N THR A 31 -5.77 40.88 14.19
CA THR A 31 -6.31 40.29 15.43
C THR A 31 -6.06 38.78 15.58
N PHE A 32 -6.11 38.03 14.48
CA PHE A 32 -6.00 36.58 14.52
C PHE A 32 -4.62 36.05 14.09
N GLY A 33 -3.71 36.94 13.63
CA GLY A 33 -2.39 36.54 13.12
C GLY A 33 -2.48 35.72 11.82
N ILE A 34 -3.52 35.94 11.02
CA ILE A 34 -3.78 35.18 9.79
C ILE A 34 -3.56 36.09 8.60
N SER A 35 -2.92 35.57 7.54
CA SER A 35 -2.72 36.35 6.32
C SER A 35 -4.05 36.78 5.71
N GLU A 36 -4.10 38.03 5.24
CA GLU A 36 -5.29 38.58 4.59
C GLU A 36 -5.77 37.73 3.40
N ALA A 37 -4.82 37.14 2.66
CA ALA A 37 -5.11 36.23 1.55
C ALA A 37 -5.94 35.01 1.96
N ASN A 38 -5.67 34.43 3.14
CA ASN A 38 -6.47 33.32 3.68
C ASN A 38 -7.88 33.78 4.03
N ILE A 39 -8.00 34.95 4.67
CA ILE A 39 -9.28 35.53 5.10
C ILE A 39 -10.16 35.82 3.88
N ARG A 40 -9.59 36.41 2.82
CA ARG A 40 -10.28 36.65 1.56
C ARG A 40 -10.78 35.34 0.93
N ARG A 41 -9.92 34.31 0.85
CA ARG A 41 -10.32 32.99 0.35
C ARG A 41 -11.47 32.40 1.18
N TRP A 42 -11.39 32.45 2.51
CA TRP A 42 -12.43 31.90 3.38
C TRP A 42 -13.77 32.64 3.27
N ARG A 43 -13.74 33.94 3.00
CA ARG A 43 -14.97 34.70 2.71
C ARG A 43 -15.62 34.27 1.40
N ASN A 44 -14.81 33.98 0.37
CA ASN A 44 -15.34 33.42 -0.89
C ASN A 44 -15.95 32.02 -0.67
N ASP A 45 -15.29 31.18 0.14
CA ASP A 45 -15.74 29.84 0.49
C ASP A 45 -16.73 29.81 1.68
N ARG A 46 -17.32 30.97 2.05
CA ARG A 46 -18.11 31.13 3.28
C ARG A 46 -19.18 30.07 3.42
N HIS A 47 -20.01 29.90 2.40
CA HIS A 47 -21.12 28.94 2.46
C HIS A 47 -20.60 27.52 2.77
N SER A 48 -19.57 27.06 2.05
CA SER A 48 -18.94 25.75 2.28
C SER A 48 -18.36 25.58 3.69
N ILE A 49 -17.73 26.61 4.25
CA ILE A 49 -17.14 26.60 5.60
C ILE A 49 -18.21 26.54 6.69
N PHE A 50 -19.34 27.24 6.48
CA PHE A 50 -20.45 27.24 7.42
C PHE A 50 -21.27 25.95 7.38
N SER A 51 -21.42 25.32 6.21
CA SER A 51 -22.16 24.06 6.05
C SER A 51 -21.45 22.83 6.64
N CYS A 52 -20.13 22.88 6.88
CA CYS A 52 -19.35 21.75 7.40
C CYS A 52 -19.45 21.55 8.93
N LYS A 53 -18.77 20.53 9.47
CA LYS A 53 -18.60 20.38 10.93
C LYS A 53 -17.54 21.36 11.44
N ALA A 54 -17.66 21.81 12.69
CA ALA A 54 -16.75 22.76 13.34
C ALA A 54 -15.28 22.28 13.43
N THR A 55 -15.07 20.97 13.46
CA THR A 55 -13.75 20.31 13.55
C THR A 55 -13.10 20.06 12.18
N THR A 56 -13.76 20.40 11.08
CA THR A 56 -13.26 20.14 9.74
C THR A 56 -12.09 21.08 9.39
N LYS A 57 -10.88 20.53 9.25
CA LYS A 57 -9.68 21.29 8.86
C LYS A 57 -9.51 21.43 7.34
N CYS A 58 -9.95 20.42 6.59
CA CYS A 58 -9.86 20.35 5.14
C CYS A 58 -11.12 19.75 4.53
N PHE A 59 -11.45 20.20 3.32
CA PHE A 59 -12.44 19.54 2.49
C PHE A 59 -11.74 18.34 1.84
N THR A 60 -11.94 17.15 2.41
CA THR A 60 -11.54 15.92 1.75
C THR A 60 -12.43 15.72 0.53
N GLY A 61 -11.86 15.28 -0.59
CA GLY A 61 -12.60 15.05 -1.84
C GLY A 61 -13.73 14.03 -1.69
N PRO A 62 -14.47 13.75 -2.77
CA PRO A 62 -15.62 12.85 -2.75
C PRO A 62 -15.31 11.54 -2.03
N LYS A 63 -16.23 11.11 -1.15
CA LYS A 63 -16.10 9.83 -0.44
C LYS A 63 -16.11 8.65 -1.41
N LYS A 64 -16.72 8.82 -2.59
CA LYS A 64 -16.78 7.82 -3.67
C LYS A 64 -15.72 8.11 -4.73
N GLY A 65 -15.25 7.07 -5.41
CA GLY A 65 -14.39 7.24 -6.59
C GLY A 65 -15.12 7.89 -7.76
N ARG A 66 -14.34 8.30 -8.77
CA ARG A 66 -14.86 8.83 -10.04
C ARG A 66 -15.80 7.84 -10.71
N TYR A 67 -15.53 6.54 -10.56
CA TYR A 67 -16.34 5.43 -11.07
C TYR A 67 -16.75 4.52 -9.92
N PRO A 68 -17.85 4.83 -9.21
CA PRO A 68 -18.33 4.03 -8.09
C PRO A 68 -18.65 2.58 -8.48
N GLN A 69 -19.14 2.37 -9.70
CA GLN A 69 -19.46 1.04 -10.24
C GLN A 69 -18.23 0.12 -10.30
N VAL A 70 -17.08 0.68 -10.71
CA VAL A 70 -15.81 -0.07 -10.72
C VAL A 70 -15.35 -0.36 -9.29
N ASP A 71 -15.42 0.63 -8.40
CA ASP A 71 -15.06 0.44 -6.99
C ASP A 71 -15.92 -0.68 -6.34
N GLU A 72 -17.23 -0.70 -6.58
CA GLU A 72 -18.17 -1.67 -6.01
C GLU A 72 -17.93 -3.10 -6.53
N ALA A 73 -17.75 -3.26 -7.84
CA ALA A 73 -17.46 -4.57 -8.42
C ALA A 73 -16.10 -5.14 -7.99
N VAL A 74 -15.07 -4.28 -7.83
CA VAL A 74 -13.77 -4.71 -7.28
C VAL A 74 -13.89 -5.09 -5.81
N LEU A 75 -14.72 -4.37 -5.03
CA LEU A 75 -14.97 -4.71 -3.64
C LEU A 75 -15.69 -6.06 -3.49
N CYS A 76 -16.65 -6.37 -4.38
CA CYS A 76 -17.30 -7.67 -4.45
C CYS A 76 -16.27 -8.78 -4.70
N PHE A 77 -15.42 -8.61 -5.72
CA PHE A 77 -14.32 -9.54 -6.02
C PHE A 77 -13.38 -9.75 -4.81
N VAL A 78 -12.97 -8.67 -4.13
CA VAL A 78 -12.12 -8.78 -2.94
C VAL A 78 -12.82 -9.57 -1.83
N SER A 79 -14.12 -9.35 -1.63
CA SER A 79 -14.92 -10.03 -0.62
C SER A 79 -15.07 -11.52 -0.94
N GLU A 80 -15.29 -11.88 -2.20
CA GLU A 80 -15.35 -13.27 -2.65
C GLU A 80 -14.04 -14.01 -2.47
N MET A 81 -12.91 -13.38 -2.83
CA MET A 81 -11.59 -13.98 -2.66
C MET A 81 -11.26 -14.17 -1.18
N ARG A 82 -11.67 -13.22 -0.32
CA ARG A 82 -11.54 -13.33 1.13
C ARG A 82 -12.40 -14.45 1.70
N ALA A 83 -13.62 -14.63 1.23
CA ALA A 83 -14.49 -15.73 1.65
C ALA A 83 -13.88 -17.11 1.29
N LYS A 84 -13.11 -17.18 0.20
CA LYS A 84 -12.34 -18.36 -0.21
C LYS A 84 -11.02 -18.53 0.55
N GLY A 85 -10.67 -17.63 1.46
CA GLY A 85 -9.38 -17.64 2.17
C GLY A 85 -8.18 -17.29 1.28
N LEU A 86 -8.42 -16.76 0.08
CA LEU A 86 -7.36 -16.47 -0.88
C LEU A 86 -6.83 -15.04 -0.70
N PRO A 87 -5.50 -14.86 -0.67
CA PRO A 87 -4.90 -13.55 -0.61
C PRO A 87 -5.18 -12.74 -1.89
N VAL A 88 -5.50 -11.46 -1.73
CA VAL A 88 -5.66 -10.54 -2.87
C VAL A 88 -4.50 -9.53 -2.87
N THR A 89 -3.77 -9.48 -3.98
CA THR A 89 -2.69 -8.50 -4.16
C THR A 89 -3.23 -7.20 -4.76
N ARG A 90 -2.46 -6.11 -4.61
CA ARG A 90 -2.73 -4.84 -5.30
C ARG A 90 -2.83 -5.02 -6.81
N GLN A 91 -1.95 -5.85 -7.37
CA GLN A 91 -1.93 -6.11 -8.80
C GLN A 91 -3.21 -6.82 -9.26
N ALA A 92 -3.68 -7.82 -8.51
CA ALA A 92 -4.95 -8.49 -8.80
C ALA A 92 -6.14 -7.51 -8.81
N MET A 93 -6.21 -6.59 -7.84
CA MET A 93 -7.26 -5.56 -7.82
C MET A 93 -7.17 -4.61 -9.02
N ARG A 94 -5.97 -4.23 -9.45
CA ARG A 94 -5.77 -3.35 -10.61
C ARG A 94 -6.18 -4.03 -11.90
N LEU A 95 -5.81 -5.30 -12.09
CA LEU A 95 -6.22 -6.10 -13.24
C LEU A 95 -7.74 -6.23 -13.28
N LYS A 96 -8.36 -6.59 -12.14
CA LYS A 96 -9.81 -6.72 -12.06
C LYS A 96 -10.54 -5.41 -12.37
N ALA A 97 -10.04 -4.29 -11.86
CA ALA A 97 -10.59 -2.98 -12.14
C ALA A 97 -10.49 -2.60 -13.63
N GLY A 98 -9.39 -2.98 -14.30
CA GLY A 98 -9.21 -2.78 -15.74
C GLY A 98 -10.20 -3.60 -16.56
N GLU A 99 -10.43 -4.87 -16.21
CA GLU A 99 -11.46 -5.71 -16.83
C GLU A 99 -12.85 -5.06 -16.69
N ILE A 100 -13.23 -4.67 -15.47
CA ILE A 100 -14.54 -4.08 -15.20
C ILE A 100 -14.71 -2.76 -15.98
N ALA A 101 -13.68 -1.94 -16.05
CA ALA A 101 -13.73 -0.70 -16.82
C ALA A 101 -13.96 -0.95 -18.32
N LYS A 102 -13.31 -1.98 -18.89
CA LYS A 102 -13.55 -2.40 -20.27
C LYS A 102 -14.97 -2.91 -20.46
N THR A 103 -15.49 -3.73 -19.54
CA THR A 103 -16.87 -4.23 -19.63
C THR A 103 -17.93 -3.12 -19.55
N LEU A 104 -17.64 -2.04 -18.80
CA LEU A 104 -18.50 -0.86 -18.70
C LEU A 104 -18.33 0.14 -19.85
N GLY A 105 -17.47 -0.15 -20.84
CA GLY A 105 -17.22 0.74 -21.96
C GLY A 105 -16.48 2.03 -21.57
N ILE A 106 -15.76 2.03 -20.45
CA ILE A 106 -14.98 3.20 -20.02
C ILE A 106 -13.67 3.22 -20.80
N GLU A 107 -13.45 4.29 -21.57
CA GLU A 107 -12.18 4.50 -22.28
C GLU A 107 -10.98 4.47 -21.33
N GLU A 108 -9.88 3.84 -21.76
CA GLU A 108 -8.63 3.74 -21.00
C GLU A 108 -8.00 5.11 -20.72
N THR A 109 -8.28 6.09 -21.57
CA THR A 109 -7.89 7.50 -21.37
C THR A 109 -8.57 8.13 -20.14
N LYS A 110 -9.79 7.70 -19.82
CA LYS A 110 -10.62 8.25 -18.75
C LYS A 110 -10.43 7.51 -17.43
N PHE A 111 -10.14 6.21 -17.48
CA PHE A 111 -9.89 5.39 -16.30
C PHE A 111 -8.67 4.50 -16.46
N LYS A 112 -7.69 4.68 -15.57
CA LYS A 112 -6.53 3.81 -15.44
C LYS A 112 -6.40 3.32 -13.99
N ALA A 113 -6.35 2.00 -13.83
CA ALA A 113 -6.14 1.34 -12.54
C ALA A 113 -4.67 1.46 -12.08
N THR A 114 -4.24 2.69 -11.81
CA THR A 114 -2.90 3.01 -11.32
C THR A 114 -2.72 2.59 -9.86
N ARG A 115 -1.47 2.54 -9.39
CA ARG A 115 -1.14 2.36 -7.97
C ARG A 115 -1.89 3.36 -7.08
N GLY A 116 -1.91 4.63 -7.47
CA GLY A 116 -2.61 5.69 -6.74
C GLY A 116 -4.14 5.54 -6.72
N TRP A 117 -4.73 4.97 -7.78
CA TRP A 117 -6.16 4.59 -7.74
C TRP A 117 -6.39 3.48 -6.71
N CYS A 118 -5.58 2.42 -6.74
CA CYS A 118 -5.67 1.30 -5.81
C CYS A 118 -5.52 1.75 -4.34
N ASP A 119 -4.54 2.61 -4.03
CA ASP A 119 -4.34 3.18 -2.68
C ASP A 119 -5.55 3.98 -2.18
N ARG A 120 -6.21 4.72 -3.08
CA ARG A 120 -7.41 5.49 -2.74
C ARG A 120 -8.61 4.57 -2.59
N PHE A 121 -8.77 3.60 -3.48
CA PHE A 121 -9.81 2.58 -3.41
C PHE A 121 -9.77 1.84 -2.07
N MET A 122 -8.60 1.32 -1.67
CA MET A 122 -8.44 0.63 -0.39
C MET A 122 -8.81 1.51 0.80
N ARG A 123 -8.34 2.77 0.83
CA ARG A 123 -8.70 3.73 1.88
C ARG A 123 -10.20 4.03 1.92
N ARG A 124 -10.87 4.10 0.77
CA ARG A 124 -12.33 4.30 0.69
C ARG A 124 -13.10 3.08 1.16
N ALA A 125 -12.64 1.88 0.80
CA ALA A 125 -13.28 0.61 1.11
C ALA A 125 -12.92 0.06 2.51
N GLY A 126 -12.06 0.74 3.26
CA GLY A 126 -11.61 0.27 4.58
C GLY A 126 -10.71 -0.96 4.53
N LEU A 127 -10.01 -1.17 3.41
CA LEU A 127 -9.08 -2.28 3.23
C LEU A 127 -7.67 -1.86 3.69
N SER A 128 -6.98 -2.72 4.42
CA SER A 128 -5.58 -2.56 4.81
C SER A 128 -4.72 -3.68 4.22
N LEU A 129 -3.45 -3.39 3.97
CA LEU A 129 -2.45 -4.41 3.67
C LEU A 129 -1.82 -4.80 4.99
N ARG A 130 -1.84 -6.08 5.31
CA ARG A 130 -1.02 -6.65 6.37
C ARG A 130 -0.19 -7.74 5.73
N ARG A 131 1.14 -7.64 5.84
CA ARG A 131 1.99 -8.81 5.56
C ARG A 131 1.41 -9.97 6.34
N GLN A 132 1.28 -11.13 5.70
CA GLN A 132 1.15 -12.35 6.49
C GLN A 132 2.34 -12.36 7.44
N THR A 133 2.07 -12.25 8.73
CA THR A 133 2.93 -12.90 9.70
C THR A 133 2.89 -14.35 9.29
N SER A 134 4.03 -14.91 8.88
CA SER A 134 4.14 -16.34 8.59
C SER A 134 3.33 -17.06 9.64
N PHE A 135 2.25 -17.71 9.21
CA PHE A 135 1.50 -18.56 10.09
C PHE A 135 2.54 -19.61 10.47
N CYS A 136 3.11 -19.48 11.67
CA CYS A 136 3.70 -20.63 12.32
C CYS A 136 2.49 -21.53 12.54
N SER A 137 2.15 -22.31 11.51
CA SER A 137 1.57 -23.62 11.71
C SER A 137 2.42 -24.17 12.84
N LYS A 138 1.82 -24.29 14.02
CA LYS A 138 2.40 -25.17 15.04
C LYS A 138 2.52 -26.47 14.27
N PHE A 139 3.72 -26.78 13.79
CA PHE A 139 4.03 -28.06 13.19
C PHE A 139 3.40 -29.05 14.15
N SER A 140 2.38 -29.78 13.69
CA SER A 140 1.72 -30.76 14.54
C SER A 140 2.84 -31.64 15.08
N ALA A 141 2.98 -31.66 16.41
CA ALA A 141 4.06 -32.35 17.09
C ALA A 141 4.12 -33.85 16.73
N ASP A 142 3.10 -34.35 16.06
CA ASP A 142 2.90 -35.72 15.61
C ASP A 142 3.87 -36.17 14.49
N ILE A 143 4.45 -35.27 13.69
CA ILE A 143 5.33 -35.69 12.58
C ILE A 143 6.75 -36.06 13.08
N ILE A 144 7.18 -35.51 14.22
CA ILE A 144 8.55 -35.71 14.74
C ILE A 144 8.72 -37.09 15.39
N GLN A 145 7.64 -37.76 15.82
CA GLN A 145 7.75 -39.05 16.51
C GLN A 145 8.13 -40.23 15.60
N LYS A 146 7.98 -40.10 14.28
CA LYS A 146 8.28 -41.22 13.36
C LYS A 146 9.76 -41.32 12.97
N THR A 147 10.53 -40.24 13.06
CA THR A 147 11.92 -40.20 12.53
C THR A 147 13.00 -40.51 13.57
N VAL A 148 12.68 -40.44 14.87
CA VAL A 148 13.66 -40.67 15.94
C VAL A 148 13.92 -42.17 16.21
N LEU A 149 13.01 -43.05 15.79
CA LEU A 149 13.14 -44.50 16.03
C LEU A 149 14.01 -45.24 15.00
N GLU A 150 14.15 -44.75 13.76
CA GLU A 150 14.94 -45.48 12.75
C GLU A 150 16.45 -45.21 12.82
N HIS A 151 16.87 -44.10 13.44
CA HIS A 151 18.29 -43.70 13.46
C HIS A 151 19.09 -44.19 14.67
N SER A 152 18.49 -44.90 15.62
CA SER A 152 19.14 -45.35 16.86
C SER A 152 19.72 -46.77 16.82
N PHE A 153 19.62 -47.49 15.69
CA PHE A 153 20.04 -48.90 15.58
C PHE A 153 21.33 -49.17 14.78
N LYS A 154 22.29 -48.24 14.71
CA LYS A 154 23.65 -48.55 14.22
C LYS A 154 24.73 -48.01 15.16
N LYS A 155 24.80 -48.63 16.34
CA LYS A 155 25.89 -48.47 17.30
C LYS A 155 26.97 -49.53 17.03
N CYS A 156 28.20 -49.04 16.82
CA CYS A 156 29.50 -49.70 16.92
C CYS A 156 29.92 -50.70 15.83
N ARG A 157 30.94 -50.32 15.03
CA ARG A 157 32.24 -51.02 14.91
C ARG A 157 33.30 -50.16 14.19
N ILE A 158 34.35 -49.76 14.89
CA ILE A 158 35.68 -49.37 14.33
C ILE A 158 36.60 -50.54 14.74
N PRO A 159 37.41 -51.16 13.85
CA PRO A 159 38.71 -50.62 13.41
C PRO A 159 39.10 -51.08 11.97
N SER A 160 40.21 -50.76 11.31
CA SER A 160 41.40 -49.89 11.41
C SER A 160 42.15 -50.06 10.06
N ALA A 161 43.10 -49.17 9.79
CA ALA A 161 44.33 -49.42 9.02
C ALA A 161 44.35 -49.19 7.49
N LEU A 162 45.23 -48.23 7.17
CA LEU A 162 46.26 -48.20 6.11
C LEU A 162 45.92 -47.85 4.65
N ASP A 163 46.63 -46.78 4.27
CA ASP A 163 47.38 -46.55 3.04
C ASP A 163 46.69 -46.06 1.75
N ASP A 164 47.15 -44.86 1.40
CA ASP A 164 47.82 -44.54 0.15
C ASP A 164 47.05 -43.91 -1.02
N THR A 165 47.56 -42.71 -1.32
CA THR A 165 47.88 -42.19 -2.65
C THR A 165 46.79 -41.50 -3.48
N LYS A 166 47.11 -40.22 -3.73
CA LYS A 166 47.09 -39.52 -5.03
C LYS A 166 45.77 -39.51 -5.80
N GLY A 167 45.16 -38.33 -5.85
CA GLY A 167 44.13 -38.00 -6.82
C GLY A 167 44.03 -36.50 -7.07
N ALA A 168 45.09 -35.92 -7.63
CA ALA A 168 45.03 -34.58 -8.19
C ALA A 168 44.14 -34.58 -9.44
N LEU A 169 43.04 -33.81 -9.43
CA LEU A 169 42.38 -33.38 -10.66
C LEU A 169 41.96 -31.92 -10.50
N MET A 170 42.84 -31.06 -11.00
CA MET A 170 42.58 -29.66 -11.29
C MET A 170 41.50 -29.54 -12.36
N TRP A 171 40.39 -28.88 -12.03
CA TRP A 171 39.45 -28.42 -13.04
C TRP A 171 39.98 -27.13 -13.66
N LYS A 172 40.48 -27.23 -14.89
CA LYS A 172 40.68 -26.09 -15.79
C LYS A 172 39.31 -25.62 -16.25
N ASN A 173 38.91 -24.41 -15.86
CA ASN A 173 37.85 -23.68 -16.53
C ASN A 173 38.44 -23.05 -17.79
N GLY A 174 37.97 -23.49 -18.95
CA GLY A 174 38.24 -22.86 -20.23
C GLY A 174 37.28 -21.70 -20.42
N ASP A 175 37.84 -20.51 -20.61
CA ASP A 175 37.15 -19.29 -21.00
C ASP A 175 36.57 -19.43 -22.41
N ILE A 176 35.27 -19.15 -22.57
CA ILE A 176 34.73 -18.65 -23.84
C ILE A 176 34.13 -17.28 -23.56
N VAL A 177 34.76 -16.32 -24.21
CA VAL A 177 34.50 -14.88 -24.20
C VAL A 177 33.16 -14.57 -24.87
N GLY A 178 32.35 -13.78 -24.15
CA GLY A 178 31.74 -12.54 -24.64
C GLY A 178 30.69 -12.63 -25.75
N CYS A 179 29.44 -12.34 -25.39
CA CYS A 179 28.54 -11.61 -26.28
C CYS A 179 27.75 -10.60 -25.45
N ASP A 180 27.99 -9.31 -25.73
CA ASP A 180 27.37 -8.14 -25.14
C ASP A 180 25.84 -8.19 -25.25
N LEU A 181 25.15 -8.21 -24.10
CA LEU A 181 23.74 -7.84 -24.00
C LEU A 181 23.57 -6.90 -22.80
N ARG A 182 23.29 -5.65 -23.17
CA ARG A 182 22.84 -4.49 -22.39
C ARG A 182 22.24 -4.86 -21.03
N SER A 183 22.91 -4.45 -19.96
CA SER A 183 22.32 -4.38 -18.62
C SER A 183 21.40 -3.16 -18.54
N ASP A 184 20.12 -3.35 -18.86
CA ASP A 184 19.08 -2.54 -18.23
C ASP A 184 18.88 -3.12 -16.82
N SER A 185 19.27 -2.33 -15.84
CA SER A 185 19.07 -2.60 -14.42
C SER A 185 17.58 -2.70 -14.10
N GLU A 186 17.05 -3.92 -14.12
CA GLU A 186 15.80 -4.25 -13.45
C GLU A 186 16.06 -4.26 -11.94
N GLU A 187 15.74 -3.14 -11.32
CA GLU A 187 15.61 -3.00 -9.87
C GLU A 187 14.39 -3.82 -9.41
N LEU A 188 14.60 -5.14 -9.32
CA LEU A 188 13.75 -6.04 -8.56
C LEU A 188 13.95 -5.70 -7.08
N ASP A 189 12.96 -5.09 -6.44
CA ASP A 189 12.53 -5.50 -5.10
C ASP A 189 11.25 -4.78 -4.60
N SER A 190 10.32 -5.58 -4.06
CA SER A 190 9.15 -5.26 -3.18
C SER A 190 7.71 -5.50 -3.67
N GLU A 191 7.45 -6.32 -4.71
CA GLU A 191 6.07 -6.55 -5.20
C GLU A 191 5.20 -7.54 -4.40
N TYR A 192 5.66 -8.13 -3.30
CA TYR A 192 4.89 -9.15 -2.57
C TYR A 192 4.29 -8.65 -1.24
N GLU A 193 3.46 -7.61 -1.29
CA GLU A 193 2.60 -7.26 -0.15
C GLU A 193 1.17 -7.77 -0.39
N VAL A 194 0.88 -8.88 0.29
CA VAL A 194 -0.42 -9.56 0.33
C VAL A 194 -1.36 -8.87 1.32
N ILE A 195 -2.66 -8.81 1.01
CA ILE A 195 -3.70 -8.33 1.94
C ILE A 195 -4.19 -9.51 2.81
N VAL A 196 -3.91 -9.50 4.12
CA VAL A 196 -4.59 -10.36 5.13
C VAL A 196 -5.18 -9.49 6.23
N ILE A 197 -6.38 -9.86 6.72
CA ILE A 197 -7.29 -9.01 7.50
C ILE A 197 -7.00 -9.10 9.03
N THR A 198 -7.46 -8.07 9.75
CA THR A 198 -7.89 -8.08 11.16
C THR A 198 -9.37 -8.41 11.26
#